data_AF-A0A366DD47-F1
#
_entry.id   AF-A0A366DD47-F1
#
_cell.length_a   1.000
_cell.length_b   1.000
_cell.length_c   1.000
_cell.angle_alpha   90.00
_cell.angle_beta   90.00
_cell.angle_gamma   90.00
#
_symmetry.space_group_name_H-M   'P 1'
#
loop_
_entity.id
_entity.type
_entity.pdbx_description
1 polymer ?
#
loop_
_entity_poly.entity_id
_entity_poly.type
_entity_poly.pdbx_seq_one_letter_code
_entity_poly.pdbx_strand_id
1 'polypeptide(L)'
;MALITENGWRQCRRDECVNPVVPGTADVRPEVRAGDAATILIAWCAWWHAHVMRIDTYRPRDYWGWSPTNAIWNSNHLSGTAIDLNSTSLPWKRYAMPADLVTRVREGVRLFEGTVWWGGDWPEAYVDQMHTQLALPEGHPRLRTFAARLSEGYLGVFGSPAPSDDDDPVWDLVLHQLRGTV
;
A
#
# COMPACT_ATOMS: atom_id res chain seq x y z
N MET A 1 -0.17 -0.36 28.59
CA MET A 1 0.52 -0.82 27.36
C MET A 1 -0.35 -0.48 26.18
N ALA A 2 0.22 -0.06 25.06
CA ALA A 2 -0.55 0.16 23.84
C ALA A 2 -1.08 -1.18 23.31
N LEU A 3 -2.31 -1.19 22.79
CA LEU A 3 -2.92 -2.34 22.14
C LEU A 3 -2.04 -2.84 20.99
N ILE A 4 -1.91 -4.17 20.85
CA ILE A 4 -1.31 -4.80 19.67
C ILE A 4 -2.45 -5.30 18.77
N THR A 5 -2.45 -4.87 17.51
CA THR A 5 -3.45 -5.27 16.51
C THR A 5 -3.18 -6.69 16.01
N GLU A 6 -4.15 -7.29 15.32
CA GLU A 6 -4.09 -8.68 14.85
C GLU A 6 -2.79 -9.03 14.12
N ASN A 7 -2.28 -8.13 13.27
CA ASN A 7 -1.04 -8.34 12.52
C ASN A 7 0.25 -8.07 13.31
N GLY A 8 0.18 -7.86 14.64
CA GLY A 8 1.35 -7.67 15.48
C GLY A 8 1.91 -6.25 15.51
N TRP A 9 1.12 -5.24 15.09
CA TRP A 9 1.53 -3.84 15.16
C TRP A 9 0.94 -3.13 16.37
N ARG A 10 1.70 -2.21 16.96
CA ARG A 10 1.16 -1.34 18.00
C ARG A 10 0.12 -0.39 17.41
N GLN A 11 -1.04 -0.28 18.06
CA GLN A 11 -2.02 0.79 17.80
C GLN A 11 -1.32 2.15 17.77
N CYS A 12 -1.69 2.96 16.78
CA CYS A 12 -1.06 4.26 16.55
C CYS A 12 -2.08 5.39 16.60
N ARG A 13 -1.57 6.62 16.79
CA ARG A 13 -2.36 7.84 16.69
C ARG A 13 -2.28 8.41 15.27
N ARG A 14 -3.18 9.35 14.96
CA ARG A 14 -3.25 9.98 13.63
C ARG A 14 -1.95 10.67 13.22
N ASP A 15 -1.21 11.22 14.17
CA ASP A 15 0.09 11.89 13.96
C ASP A 15 1.22 10.92 13.59
N GLU A 16 1.02 9.62 13.76
CA GLU A 16 1.91 8.55 13.26
C GLU A 16 1.52 8.07 11.84
N CYS A 17 0.48 8.66 11.24
CA CYS A 17 -0.03 8.31 9.92
C CYS A 17 0.24 9.41 8.88
N VAL A 18 0.38 8.99 7.63
CA VAL A 18 0.48 9.83 6.44
C VAL A 18 -0.64 9.48 5.45
N ASN A 19 -0.88 10.34 4.48
CA ASN A 19 -1.91 10.18 3.45
C ASN A 19 -1.42 10.69 2.07
N PRO A 20 -0.34 10.09 1.52
CA PRO A 20 0.15 10.45 0.21
C PRO A 20 -0.90 10.11 -0.86
N VAL A 21 -0.81 10.77 -2.02
CA VAL A 21 -1.64 10.41 -3.18
C VAL A 21 -1.27 9.01 -3.63
N VAL A 22 -2.27 8.18 -3.87
CA VAL A 22 -2.08 6.89 -4.54
C VAL A 22 -1.71 7.13 -6.00
N PRO A 23 -0.53 6.68 -6.46
CA PRO A 23 -0.12 6.79 -7.86
C PRO A 23 -1.20 6.27 -8.83
N GLY A 24 -1.36 6.97 -9.96
CA GLY A 24 -2.40 6.66 -10.95
C GLY A 24 -3.81 7.15 -10.61
N THR A 25 -3.99 7.81 -9.47
CA THR A 25 -5.26 8.44 -9.07
C THR A 25 -5.15 9.96 -8.99
N ALA A 26 -6.29 10.66 -9.05
CA ALA A 26 -6.31 12.12 -8.90
C ALA A 26 -6.13 12.55 -7.43
N ASP A 27 -6.83 11.89 -6.50
CA ASP A 27 -6.88 12.32 -5.09
C ASP A 27 -7.23 11.19 -4.10
N VAL A 28 -6.94 9.92 -4.43
CA VAL A 28 -7.11 8.84 -3.46
C VAL A 28 -5.96 8.94 -2.44
N ARG A 29 -6.30 9.13 -1.16
CA ARG A 29 -5.35 9.41 -0.07
C ARG A 29 -5.74 8.67 1.22
N PRO A 30 -5.59 7.33 1.27
CA PRO A 30 -5.90 6.59 2.49
C PRO A 30 -4.90 6.95 3.58
N GLU A 31 -5.39 6.99 4.82
CA GLU A 31 -4.53 7.12 5.99
C GLU A 31 -3.77 5.83 6.27
N VAL A 32 -2.45 5.88 6.30
CA VAL A 32 -1.61 4.71 6.56
C VAL A 32 -0.48 5.08 7.51
N ARG A 33 0.00 4.11 8.30
CA ARG A 33 1.15 4.31 9.18
C ARG A 33 2.36 4.73 8.37
N ALA A 34 3.07 5.76 8.84
CA ALA A 34 4.27 6.24 8.18
C ALA A 34 5.38 5.16 8.07
N GLY A 35 6.35 5.39 7.18
CA GLY A 35 7.47 4.48 6.93
C GLY A 35 7.12 3.37 5.95
N ASP A 36 7.73 2.20 6.13
CA ASP A 36 7.59 1.05 5.22
C ASP A 36 6.12 0.64 4.99
N ALA A 37 5.28 0.80 6.02
CA ALA A 37 3.85 0.52 5.93
C ALA A 37 3.16 1.41 4.88
N ALA A 38 3.45 2.70 4.86
CA ALA A 38 2.90 3.63 3.87
C ALA A 38 3.36 3.27 2.47
N THR A 39 4.66 3.00 2.27
CA THR A 39 5.21 2.63 0.96
C THR A 39 4.51 1.40 0.39
N ILE A 40 4.34 0.35 1.21
CA ILE A 40 3.72 -0.90 0.76
C ILE A 40 2.22 -0.73 0.50
N LEU A 41 1.48 -0.14 1.46
CA LEU A 41 0.02 -0.05 1.34
C LEU A 41 -0.40 0.94 0.24
N ILE A 42 0.35 2.01 0.02
CA ILE A 42 0.07 2.95 -1.08
C ILE A 42 0.40 2.31 -2.42
N ALA A 43 1.49 1.54 -2.51
CA ALA A 43 1.79 0.76 -3.70
C ALA A 43 0.69 -0.26 -4.00
N TRP A 44 0.17 -0.92 -2.95
CA TRP A 44 -0.96 -1.84 -3.06
C TRP A 44 -2.22 -1.15 -3.60
N CYS A 45 -2.56 0.03 -3.08
CA CYS A 45 -3.71 0.81 -3.58
C CYS A 45 -3.57 1.16 -5.06
N ALA A 46 -2.38 1.56 -5.51
CA ALA A 46 -2.14 1.89 -6.91
C ALA A 46 -2.25 0.65 -7.81
N TRP A 47 -1.68 -0.47 -7.37
CA TRP A 47 -1.79 -1.73 -8.08
C TRP A 47 -3.26 -2.19 -8.18
N TRP A 48 -4.00 -2.14 -7.08
CA TRP A 48 -5.43 -2.43 -7.06
C TRP A 48 -6.22 -1.53 -8.02
N HIS A 49 -5.97 -0.22 -8.00
CA HIS A 49 -6.64 0.74 -8.87
C HIS A 49 -6.43 0.43 -10.35
N ALA A 50 -5.21 0.02 -10.72
CA ALA A 50 -4.85 -0.27 -12.10
C ALA A 50 -5.36 -1.65 -12.58
N HIS A 51 -5.41 -2.64 -11.69
CA HIS A 51 -5.59 -4.03 -12.10
C HIS A 51 -6.88 -4.67 -11.60
N VAL A 52 -7.35 -4.37 -10.40
CA VAL A 52 -8.53 -5.01 -9.80
C VAL A 52 -9.77 -4.20 -10.10
N MET A 53 -9.90 -3.06 -9.43
CA MET A 53 -11.06 -2.18 -9.51
C MET A 53 -10.57 -0.74 -9.36
N ARG A 54 -11.03 0.14 -10.25
CA ARG A 54 -10.75 1.58 -10.10
C ARG A 54 -11.36 2.05 -8.78
N ILE A 55 -10.52 2.60 -7.92
CA ILE A 55 -10.95 3.27 -6.69
C ILE A 55 -11.65 4.58 -7.08
N ASP A 56 -12.91 4.75 -6.67
CA ASP A 56 -13.65 5.99 -6.92
C ASP A 56 -13.24 7.08 -5.91
N THR A 57 -13.18 8.32 -6.41
CA THR A 57 -13.01 9.54 -5.60
C THR A 57 -14.32 10.32 -5.46
N TYR A 58 -15.33 10.00 -6.28
CA TYR A 58 -16.64 10.63 -6.25
C TYR A 58 -17.48 10.10 -5.09
N ARG A 59 -18.31 10.97 -4.50
CA ARG A 59 -18.99 10.67 -3.25
C ARG A 59 -20.07 9.58 -3.42
N PRO A 60 -20.21 8.67 -2.44
CA PRO A 60 -19.51 8.61 -1.15
C PRO A 60 -18.07 8.09 -1.23
N ARG A 61 -17.23 8.43 -0.24
CA ARG A 61 -15.83 7.94 -0.14
C ARG A 61 -15.81 6.41 -0.25
N ASP A 62 -14.94 5.90 -1.12
CA ASP A 62 -14.91 4.48 -1.48
C ASP A 62 -13.72 3.71 -0.89
N TYR A 63 -12.91 4.35 -0.05
CA TYR A 63 -11.72 3.76 0.56
C TYR A 63 -11.52 4.20 2.00
N TRP A 64 -10.89 3.35 2.82
CA TRP A 64 -10.59 3.62 4.23
C TRP A 64 -9.18 3.15 4.60
N GLY A 65 -8.59 3.81 5.60
CA GLY A 65 -7.29 3.46 6.17
C GLY A 65 -7.35 3.52 7.70
N TRP A 66 -6.40 4.16 8.35
CA TRP A 66 -6.37 4.32 9.81
C TRP A 66 -7.69 4.86 10.39
N SER A 67 -8.09 4.33 11.54
CA SER A 67 -9.20 4.84 12.35
C SER A 67 -8.83 4.88 13.83
N PRO A 68 -9.34 5.87 14.61
CA PRO A 68 -9.07 5.95 16.04
C PRO A 68 -9.79 4.86 16.86
N THR A 69 -10.90 4.33 16.32
CA THR A 69 -11.77 3.34 16.94
C THR A 69 -12.28 2.38 15.88
N ASN A 70 -12.56 1.14 16.26
CA ASN A 70 -13.10 0.13 15.35
C ASN A 70 -14.06 -0.80 16.11
N ALA A 71 -14.99 -1.43 15.39
CA ALA A 71 -15.89 -2.43 15.97
C ALA A 71 -15.13 -3.71 16.37
N ILE A 72 -13.99 -3.99 15.73
CA ILE A 72 -13.08 -5.08 16.09
C ILE A 72 -11.97 -4.52 16.97
N TRP A 73 -11.91 -5.00 18.22
CA TRP A 73 -11.05 -4.43 19.27
C TRP A 73 -9.55 -4.42 18.93
N ASN A 74 -9.08 -5.36 18.09
CA ASN A 74 -7.70 -5.48 17.63
C ASN A 74 -7.56 -5.25 16.11
N SER A 75 -8.48 -4.50 15.49
CA SER A 75 -8.43 -4.20 14.05
C SER A 75 -7.11 -3.56 13.63
N ASN A 76 -6.58 -3.97 12.48
CA ASN A 76 -5.36 -3.41 11.89
C ASN A 76 -5.56 -1.97 11.35
N HIS A 77 -6.80 -1.49 11.24
CA HIS A 77 -7.05 -0.05 11.02
C HIS A 77 -6.60 0.80 12.22
N LEU A 78 -6.57 0.24 13.43
CA LEU A 78 -6.13 0.97 14.64
C LEU A 78 -4.62 1.25 14.62
N SER A 79 -3.83 0.45 13.89
CA SER A 79 -2.39 0.65 13.69
C SER A 79 -2.06 1.29 12.35
N GLY A 80 -3.06 1.65 11.53
CA GLY A 80 -2.85 2.25 10.21
C GLY A 80 -2.18 1.28 9.22
N THR A 81 -2.37 -0.02 9.42
CA THR A 81 -1.73 -1.08 8.63
C THR A 81 -2.72 -1.93 7.84
N ALA A 82 -3.95 -1.45 7.72
CA ALA A 82 -5.01 -1.99 6.88
C ALA A 82 -5.66 -0.91 6.03
N ILE A 83 -6.21 -1.34 4.89
CA ILE A 83 -6.91 -0.53 3.90
C ILE A 83 -8.16 -1.28 3.45
N ASP A 84 -9.27 -0.56 3.36
CA ASP A 84 -10.46 -0.99 2.62
C ASP A 84 -10.53 -0.25 1.29
N LEU A 85 -10.71 -0.98 0.19
CA LEU A 85 -10.87 -0.44 -1.16
C LEU A 85 -12.20 -0.86 -1.76
N ASN A 86 -12.83 0.03 -2.53
CA ASN A 86 -14.13 -0.21 -3.15
C ASN A 86 -15.24 -0.60 -2.16
N SER A 87 -15.20 -0.01 -0.97
CA SER A 87 -16.10 -0.30 0.16
C SER A 87 -17.59 -0.09 -0.14
N THR A 88 -17.92 0.76 -1.11
CA THR A 88 -19.32 0.97 -1.54
C THR A 88 -19.86 -0.19 -2.36
N SER A 89 -18.98 -0.95 -3.02
CA SER A 89 -19.32 -2.07 -3.90
C SER A 89 -19.04 -3.44 -3.26
N LEU A 90 -18.19 -3.48 -2.24
CA LEU A 90 -17.70 -4.70 -1.60
C LEU A 90 -18.13 -4.74 -0.13
N PRO A 91 -19.35 -5.25 0.17
CA PRO A 91 -19.84 -5.32 1.54
C PRO A 91 -19.11 -6.37 2.39
N TRP A 92 -18.88 -6.03 3.65
CA TRP A 92 -18.37 -6.98 4.66
C TRP A 92 -19.32 -8.17 4.85
N LYS A 93 -18.74 -9.35 5.10
CA LYS A 93 -19.41 -10.65 5.31
C LYS A 93 -20.21 -11.15 4.10
N ARG A 94 -19.76 -10.79 2.90
CA ARG A 94 -20.37 -11.26 1.66
C ARG A 94 -19.33 -11.38 0.54
N TYR A 95 -19.42 -12.46 -0.21
CA TYR A 95 -18.74 -12.56 -1.49
C TYR A 95 -19.49 -11.73 -2.54
N ALA A 96 -18.87 -10.66 -3.01
CA ALA A 96 -19.39 -9.74 -4.02
C ALA A 96 -18.51 -9.66 -5.28
N MET A 97 -17.22 -9.98 -5.18
CA MET A 97 -16.32 -9.99 -6.33
C MET A 97 -16.60 -11.15 -7.29
N PRO A 98 -16.69 -10.88 -8.61
CA PRO A 98 -16.57 -11.90 -9.65
C PRO A 98 -15.22 -12.64 -9.60
N ALA A 99 -15.21 -13.87 -10.12
CA ALA A 99 -14.04 -14.77 -10.05
C ALA A 99 -12.78 -14.21 -10.75
N ASP A 100 -12.94 -13.43 -11.81
CA ASP A 100 -11.82 -12.79 -12.49
C ASP A 100 -11.17 -11.69 -11.62
N LEU A 101 -11.98 -10.90 -10.90
CA LEU A 101 -11.44 -9.92 -9.94
C LEU A 101 -10.72 -10.60 -8.78
N VAL A 102 -11.28 -11.70 -8.26
CA VAL A 102 -10.60 -12.53 -7.25
C VAL A 102 -9.24 -12.99 -7.77
N THR A 103 -9.17 -13.48 -9.01
CA THR A 103 -7.91 -13.92 -9.64
C THR A 103 -6.89 -12.79 -9.71
N ARG A 104 -7.32 -11.56 -10.03
CA ARG A 104 -6.42 -10.39 -10.01
C ARG A 104 -5.95 -10.07 -8.61
N VAL A 105 -6.82 -10.07 -7.59
CA VAL A 105 -6.37 -9.86 -6.21
C VAL A 105 -5.31 -10.90 -5.81
N ARG A 106 -5.48 -12.17 -6.18
CA ARG A 106 -4.47 -13.22 -5.93
C ARG A 106 -3.13 -12.93 -6.60
N GLU A 107 -3.16 -12.47 -7.83
CA GLU A 107 -1.94 -12.10 -8.55
C GLU A 107 -1.24 -10.93 -7.86
N GLY A 108 -1.98 -9.92 -7.42
CA GLY A 108 -1.45 -8.83 -6.61
C GLY A 108 -0.80 -9.34 -5.32
N VAL A 109 -1.51 -10.13 -4.52
CA VAL A 109 -0.99 -10.67 -3.26
C VAL A 109 0.31 -11.47 -3.50
N ARG A 110 0.37 -12.23 -4.60
CA ARG A 110 1.57 -12.97 -5.02
C ARG A 110 2.73 -12.03 -5.36
N LEU A 111 2.48 -10.96 -6.13
CA LEU A 111 3.46 -9.93 -6.48
C LEU A 111 3.94 -9.12 -5.27
N PHE A 112 3.13 -9.03 -4.21
CA PHE A 112 3.50 -8.38 -2.96
C PHE A 112 4.28 -9.30 -2.02
N GLU A 113 4.66 -10.49 -2.48
CA GLU A 113 5.67 -11.37 -1.87
C GLU A 113 5.42 -11.62 -0.37
N GLY A 114 4.16 -11.81 0.01
CA GLY A 114 3.75 -12.09 1.39
C GLY A 114 3.88 -10.89 2.35
N THR A 115 3.96 -9.67 1.84
CA THR A 115 3.89 -8.44 2.66
C THR A 115 2.47 -7.91 2.82
N VAL A 116 1.55 -8.30 1.92
CA VAL A 116 0.12 -7.98 1.98
C VAL A 116 -0.70 -9.26 2.13
N TRP A 117 -1.77 -9.17 2.92
CA TRP A 117 -2.78 -10.22 3.11
C TRP A 117 -4.17 -9.68 2.77
N TRP A 118 -5.06 -10.53 2.26
CA TRP A 118 -6.39 -10.14 1.79
C TRP A 118 -7.53 -10.74 2.63
N GLY A 119 -8.44 -9.88 3.10
CA GLY A 119 -9.62 -10.23 3.90
C GLY A 119 -10.61 -11.17 3.21
N GLY A 120 -10.53 -11.30 1.89
CA GLY A 120 -11.32 -12.28 1.14
C GLY A 120 -10.98 -13.74 1.45
N ASP A 121 -9.86 -13.99 2.15
CA ASP A 121 -9.46 -15.31 2.66
C ASP A 121 -10.09 -15.68 4.00
N TRP A 122 -10.71 -14.74 4.71
CA TRP A 122 -11.44 -15.10 5.92
C TRP A 122 -12.63 -16.02 5.59
N PRO A 123 -13.03 -16.89 6.54
CA PRO A 123 -14.24 -17.69 6.39
C PRO A 123 -15.47 -16.81 6.12
N GLU A 124 -16.49 -17.36 5.45
CA GLU A 124 -17.69 -16.63 5.01
C GLU A 124 -18.33 -15.76 6.11
N ALA A 125 -18.35 -16.20 7.36
CA ALA A 125 -18.89 -15.45 8.49
C ALA A 125 -18.17 -14.10 8.77
N TYR A 126 -16.96 -13.93 8.24
CA TYR A 126 -16.08 -12.77 8.42
C TYR A 126 -15.41 -12.29 7.13
N VAL A 127 -15.75 -12.88 5.97
CA VAL A 127 -15.12 -12.53 4.69
C VAL A 127 -15.19 -11.04 4.45
N ASP A 128 -14.07 -10.45 4.05
CA ASP A 128 -13.99 -9.02 3.78
C ASP A 128 -13.20 -8.75 2.51
N GLN A 129 -13.89 -8.65 1.38
CA GLN A 129 -13.22 -8.53 0.08
C GLN A 129 -12.67 -7.13 -0.20
N MET A 130 -13.12 -6.08 0.52
CA MET A 130 -12.50 -4.74 0.45
C MET A 130 -11.22 -4.65 1.28
N HIS A 131 -11.12 -5.44 2.35
CA HIS A 131 -10.06 -5.34 3.35
C HIS A 131 -8.75 -5.98 2.90
N THR A 132 -7.66 -5.24 3.05
CA THR A 132 -6.29 -5.71 2.90
C THR A 132 -5.41 -5.15 4.00
N GLN A 133 -4.36 -5.87 4.38
CA GLN A 133 -3.48 -5.46 5.48
C GLN A 133 -2.05 -5.90 5.27
N LEU A 134 -1.13 -5.33 6.04
CA LEU A 134 0.21 -5.88 6.14
C LEU A 134 0.17 -7.28 6.78
N ALA A 135 0.86 -8.22 6.15
CA ALA A 135 0.87 -9.63 6.53
C ALA A 135 1.94 -9.99 7.57
N LEU A 136 2.85 -9.05 7.88
CA LEU A 136 4.02 -9.28 8.73
C LEU A 136 4.02 -8.32 9.93
N PRO A 137 4.57 -8.75 11.08
CA PRO A 137 4.58 -7.94 12.29
C PRO A 137 5.49 -6.71 12.17
N GLU A 138 5.26 -5.76 13.08
CA GLU A 138 6.03 -4.52 13.18
C GLU A 138 7.53 -4.83 13.31
N GLY A 139 8.33 -4.16 12.49
CA GLY A 139 9.79 -4.35 12.46
C GLY A 139 10.28 -5.59 11.70
N HIS A 140 9.40 -6.37 11.06
CA HIS A 140 9.84 -7.52 10.27
C HIS A 140 10.73 -7.07 9.08
N PRO A 141 11.96 -7.59 8.92
CA PRO A 141 12.94 -7.06 7.95
C PRO A 141 12.48 -7.12 6.48
N ARG A 142 11.66 -8.11 6.13
CA ARG A 142 11.06 -8.22 4.79
C ARG A 142 10.20 -7.01 4.39
N LEU A 143 9.56 -6.31 5.34
CA LEU A 143 8.79 -5.11 5.02
C LEU A 143 9.73 -4.01 4.52
N ARG A 144 10.83 -3.76 5.23
CA ARG A 144 11.87 -2.81 4.82
C ARG A 144 12.46 -3.17 3.46
N THR A 145 12.85 -4.42 3.26
CA THR A 145 13.42 -4.88 1.98
C THR A 145 12.43 -4.70 0.83
N PHE A 146 11.16 -5.01 1.04
CA PHE A 146 10.15 -4.90 -0.01
C PHE A 146 9.79 -3.43 -0.30
N ALA A 147 9.68 -2.59 0.73
CA ALA A 147 9.48 -1.15 0.57
C ALA A 147 10.62 -0.47 -0.20
N ALA A 148 11.88 -0.87 0.05
CA ALA A 148 13.03 -0.40 -0.72
C ALA A 148 12.90 -0.77 -2.20
N ARG A 149 12.60 -2.04 -2.51
CA ARG A 149 12.40 -2.50 -3.89
C ARG A 149 11.29 -1.76 -4.62
N LEU A 150 10.16 -1.51 -3.95
CA LEU A 150 9.07 -0.70 -4.53
C LEU A 150 9.56 0.72 -4.87
N SER A 151 10.32 1.33 -3.96
CA SER A 151 10.90 2.67 -4.16
C SER A 151 11.95 2.69 -5.29
N GLU A 152 12.63 1.58 -5.52
CA GLU A 152 13.59 1.36 -6.61
C GLU A 152 12.92 1.01 -7.95
N GLY A 153 11.58 1.01 -8.00
CA GLY A 153 10.81 0.82 -9.24
C GLY A 153 10.24 -0.58 -9.44
N TYR A 154 10.29 -1.47 -8.43
CA TYR A 154 9.57 -2.74 -8.50
C TYR A 154 8.08 -2.49 -8.74
N LEU A 155 7.50 -3.23 -9.70
CA LEU A 155 6.12 -3.05 -10.22
C LEU A 155 5.85 -1.68 -10.88
N GLY A 156 6.84 -0.80 -11.01
CA GLY A 156 6.71 0.51 -11.65
C GLY A 156 5.76 1.48 -10.96
N VAL A 157 5.38 1.21 -9.69
CA VAL A 157 4.27 1.92 -9.03
C VAL A 157 4.62 3.39 -8.73
N PHE A 158 5.86 3.66 -8.32
CA PHE A 158 6.34 5.01 -8.00
C PHE A 158 7.14 5.66 -9.14
N GLY A 159 7.18 5.02 -10.32
CA GLY A 159 8.10 5.38 -11.41
C GLY A 159 9.51 4.83 -11.21
N SER A 160 10.38 5.03 -12.20
CA SER A 160 11.82 4.78 -12.04
C SER A 160 12.42 5.82 -11.08
N PRO A 161 13.41 5.46 -10.26
CA PRO A 161 14.20 6.47 -9.56
C PRO A 161 14.75 7.47 -10.58
N ALA A 162 14.81 8.76 -10.21
CA ALA A 162 15.51 9.73 -11.03
C ALA A 162 16.94 9.23 -11.31
N PRO A 163 17.51 9.45 -12.51
CA PRO A 163 18.91 9.17 -12.75
C PRO A 163 19.75 9.85 -11.67
N SER A 164 20.75 9.16 -11.13
CA SER A 164 21.79 9.83 -10.34
C SER A 164 22.38 10.95 -11.20
N ASP A 165 22.64 12.12 -10.60
CA ASP A 165 23.35 13.21 -11.29
C ASP A 165 24.75 12.76 -11.80
N ASP A 166 25.26 11.65 -11.26
CA ASP A 166 26.50 10.98 -11.69
C ASP A 166 26.41 10.27 -13.06
N ASP A 167 25.20 10.05 -13.60
CA ASP A 167 24.97 9.40 -14.91
C ASP A 167 24.41 10.37 -15.96
N ASP A 168 24.44 11.69 -15.70
CA ASP A 168 24.05 12.68 -16.70
C ASP A 168 25.19 12.85 -17.72
N PRO A 169 25.01 12.46 -18.99
CA PRO A 169 26.03 12.65 -20.01
C PRO A 169 26.39 14.14 -20.22
N VAL A 170 25.52 15.06 -19.80
CA VAL A 170 25.82 16.51 -19.78
C VAL A 170 26.85 16.83 -18.70
N TRP A 171 26.77 16.24 -17.51
CA TRP A 171 27.76 16.44 -16.44
C TRP A 171 29.12 15.82 -16.78
N ASP A 172 29.13 14.65 -17.42
CA ASP A 172 30.37 14.03 -17.94
C ASP A 172 31.05 14.88 -19.00
N LEU A 173 30.27 15.47 -19.92
CA LEU A 173 30.80 16.37 -20.94
C LEU A 173 31.38 17.65 -20.32
N VAL A 174 30.69 18.23 -19.33
CA VAL A 174 31.14 19.41 -18.58
C VAL A 174 32.42 19.10 -17.79
N LEU A 175 32.49 17.95 -17.10
CA LEU A 175 33.68 17.53 -16.38
C LEU A 175 34.85 17.24 -17.32
N HIS A 176 34.61 16.67 -18.50
CA HIS A 176 35.65 16.45 -19.51
C HIS A 176 36.21 17.78 -20.05
N GLN A 177 35.34 18.76 -20.31
CA GLN A 177 35.73 20.10 -20.75
C GLN A 177 36.48 20.89 -19.66
N LEU A 178 36.13 20.70 -18.38
CA LEU A 178 36.77 21.36 -17.25
C LEU A 178 38.09 20.72 -16.82
N ARG A 179 38.27 19.41 -17.07
CA ARG A 179 39.50 18.70 -16.67
C ARG A 179 40.69 18.92 -17.59
N GLY A 180 40.48 19.43 -18.81
CA GLY A 180 41.54 19.80 -19.75
C GLY A 180 42.40 18.60 -20.19
N THR A 181 42.61 18.45 -21.49
CA THR A 181 43.59 17.50 -22.03
C THR A 181 44.99 17.88 -21.52
N VAL A 182 45.61 17.00 -20.73
CA VAL A 182 47.06 16.98 -20.51
C VAL A 182 47.74 16.28 -21.68
#